data_AF-A0A7Y7C6T3-F1
#
_entry.id   AF-A0A7Y7C6T3-F1
#
_cell.length_a   1.000
_cell.length_b   1.000
_cell.length_c   1.000
_cell.angle_alpha   90.00
_cell.angle_beta   90.00
_cell.angle_gamma   90.00
#
_symmetry.space_group_name_H-M   'P 1'
#
loop_
_entity.id
_entity.type
_entity.pdbx_description
1 polymer ?
#
loop_
_entity_poly.entity_id
_entity_poly.type
_entity_poly.pdbx_seq_one_letter_code
_entity_poly.pdbx_strand_id
1 'polypeptide(L)'
;MQREPVPDTPPLSPEEQIHRDIQADARFLFQSLLTGDVRTASNELLYPFSLEAERYATPEELVSAWVKQLRLKRTDLITLYDVEVMPLEAMEKKYGKAPARLGLDLRNPKDVWTAVGNLSGRPAVLVYRQYRDEFRAFAYTD
;
A
#
# COMPACT_ATOMS: atom_id res chain seq x y z
N MET A 1 38.55 18.95 18.50
CA MET A 1 37.32 18.14 18.38
C MET A 1 37.52 17.19 17.21
N GLN A 2 37.78 15.91 17.48
CA GLN A 2 37.85 14.89 16.44
C GLN A 2 36.40 14.56 16.04
N ARG A 3 36.06 14.67 14.75
CA ARG A 3 34.80 14.17 14.22
C ARG A 3 34.92 12.65 14.16
N GLU A 4 34.09 11.93 14.90
CA GLU A 4 33.92 10.49 14.71
C GLU A 4 33.52 10.24 13.24
N PRO A 5 34.11 9.24 12.56
CA PRO A 5 33.69 8.87 11.22
C PRO A 5 32.27 8.35 11.30
N VAL A 6 31.37 8.92 10.50
CA VAL A 6 30.03 8.38 10.28
C VAL A 6 30.21 6.94 9.79
N PRO A 7 29.60 5.93 10.44
CA PRO A 7 29.76 4.56 10.01
C PRO A 7 29.23 4.40 8.58
N ASP A 8 30.08 3.88 7.69
CA ASP A 8 29.72 3.46 6.33
C ASP A 8 28.63 2.39 6.43
N THR A 9 27.37 2.81 6.36
CA THR A 9 26.26 1.87 6.28
C THR A 9 26.33 1.21 4.91
N PRO A 10 26.47 -0.12 4.82
CA PRO A 10 26.55 -0.79 3.53
C PRO A 10 25.28 -0.47 2.71
N PRO A 11 25.41 -0.31 1.38
CA PRO A 11 24.27 -0.06 0.53
C PRO A 11 23.27 -1.21 0.65
N LEU A 12 21.98 -0.88 0.75
CA LEU A 12 20.90 -1.85 0.80
C LEU A 12 20.91 -2.72 -0.46
N SER A 13 20.58 -3.99 -0.32
CA SER A 13 20.28 -4.83 -1.47
C SER A 13 19.05 -4.30 -2.23
N PRO A 14 18.89 -4.64 -3.52
CA PRO A 14 17.72 -4.19 -4.29
C PRO A 14 16.39 -4.58 -3.63
N GLU A 15 16.29 -5.77 -3.03
CA GLU A 15 15.08 -6.23 -2.36
C GLU A 15 14.79 -5.44 -1.07
N GLU A 16 15.80 -5.15 -0.27
CA GLU A 16 15.66 -4.31 0.93
C GLU A 16 15.26 -2.87 0.58
N GLN A 17 15.77 -2.36 -0.54
CA GLN A 17 15.38 -1.05 -1.05
C GLN A 17 13.91 -1.04 -1.47
N ILE A 18 13.46 -2.03 -2.26
CA ILE A 18 12.04 -2.18 -2.64
C ILE A 18 11.15 -2.28 -1.40
N HIS A 19 11.54 -3.12 -0.44
CA HIS A 19 10.80 -3.29 0.81
C HIS A 19 10.68 -1.95 1.56
N ARG A 20 11.79 -1.22 1.72
CA ARG A 20 11.80 0.08 2.40
C ARG A 20 10.92 1.11 1.69
N ASP A 21 10.99 1.19 0.37
CA ASP A 21 10.25 2.18 -0.42
C ASP A 21 8.74 1.91 -0.36
N ILE A 22 8.33 0.64 -0.55
CA ILE A 22 6.94 0.23 -0.42
C ILE A 22 6.43 0.46 1.00
N GLN A 23 7.25 0.17 2.03
CA GLN A 23 6.82 0.36 3.42
C GLN A 23 6.62 1.84 3.76
N ALA A 24 7.46 2.73 3.23
CA ALA A 24 7.31 4.17 3.41
C ALA A 24 6.05 4.69 2.70
N ASP A 25 5.85 4.31 1.44
CA ASP A 25 4.66 4.68 0.66
C ASP A 25 3.37 4.15 1.30
N ALA A 26 3.34 2.87 1.70
CA ALA A 26 2.16 2.27 2.33
C ALA A 26 1.81 2.96 3.66
N ARG A 27 2.80 3.31 4.49
CA ARG A 27 2.56 4.10 5.70
C ARG A 27 1.93 5.43 5.38
N PHE A 28 2.44 6.13 4.36
CA PHE A 28 1.86 7.38 3.90
C PHE A 28 0.41 7.18 3.44
N LEU A 29 0.14 6.21 2.55
CA LEU A 29 -1.20 5.95 2.03
C LEU A 29 -2.20 5.58 3.14
N PHE A 30 -1.84 4.69 4.07
CA PHE A 30 -2.71 4.36 5.20
C PHE A 30 -2.99 5.59 6.07
N GLN A 31 -1.98 6.41 6.38
CA GLN A 31 -2.18 7.62 7.17
C GLN A 31 -3.08 8.63 6.45
N SER A 32 -2.92 8.82 5.14
CA SER A 32 -3.80 9.66 4.34
C SER A 32 -5.25 9.15 4.36
N LEU A 33 -5.48 7.85 4.25
CA LEU A 33 -6.82 7.27 4.38
C LEU A 33 -7.42 7.45 5.78
N LEU A 34 -6.62 7.30 6.84
CA LEU A 34 -7.07 7.46 8.22
C LEU A 34 -7.45 8.91 8.55
N THR A 35 -6.66 9.86 8.05
CA THR A 35 -6.87 11.31 8.23
C THR A 35 -7.87 11.91 7.25
N GLY A 36 -8.35 11.13 6.28
CA GLY A 36 -9.30 11.55 5.27
C GLY A 36 -8.69 12.37 4.11
N ASP A 37 -7.37 12.45 4.01
CA ASP A 37 -6.66 13.08 2.89
C ASP A 37 -6.59 12.16 1.65
N VAL A 38 -7.77 11.76 1.17
CA VAL A 38 -7.93 10.85 0.04
C VAL A 38 -7.47 11.43 -1.29
N ARG A 39 -7.43 12.78 -1.39
CA ARG A 39 -6.99 13.46 -2.60
C ARG A 39 -5.49 13.25 -2.79
N THR A 40 -4.70 13.50 -1.75
CA THR A 40 -3.26 13.27 -1.83
C THR A 40 -2.96 11.79 -2.05
N ALA A 41 -3.63 10.88 -1.32
CA ALA A 41 -3.48 9.44 -1.55
C ALA A 41 -3.76 9.05 -3.00
N SER A 42 -4.86 9.52 -3.60
CA SER A 42 -5.28 9.15 -4.95
C SER A 42 -4.27 9.54 -6.05
N ASN A 43 -3.47 10.59 -5.83
CA ASN A 43 -2.51 11.05 -6.83
C ASN A 43 -1.25 10.18 -6.89
N GLU A 44 -0.95 9.41 -5.85
CA GLU A 44 0.23 8.56 -5.80
C GLU A 44 0.01 7.16 -6.39
N LEU A 45 -1.25 6.81 -6.65
CA LEU A 45 -1.64 5.46 -7.08
C LEU A 45 -1.46 5.24 -8.58
N LEU A 46 -1.44 3.98 -8.94
CA LEU A 46 -1.43 3.53 -10.32
C LEU A 46 -2.83 3.15 -10.77
N TYR A 47 -3.24 3.72 -11.90
CA TYR A 47 -4.56 3.50 -12.50
C TYR A 47 -4.49 2.50 -13.67
N PRO A 48 -5.54 1.69 -13.89
CA PRO A 48 -6.78 1.67 -13.11
C PRO A 48 -6.58 1.03 -11.74
N PHE A 49 -7.23 1.61 -10.73
CA PHE A 49 -7.09 1.21 -9.32
C PHE A 49 -8.25 0.31 -8.90
N SER A 50 -7.97 -0.78 -8.19
CA SER A 50 -8.99 -1.71 -7.70
C SER A 50 -9.22 -1.51 -6.21
N LEU A 51 -10.42 -1.06 -5.84
CA LEU A 51 -10.82 -0.86 -4.45
C LEU A 51 -11.95 -1.84 -4.15
N GLU A 52 -11.66 -2.80 -3.28
CA GLU A 52 -12.58 -3.91 -2.96
C GLU A 52 -13.04 -4.69 -4.19
N ALA A 53 -14.28 -4.49 -4.63
CA ALA A 53 -14.90 -5.15 -5.79
C ALA A 53 -15.05 -4.22 -7.01
N GLU A 54 -14.63 -2.95 -6.87
CA GLU A 54 -14.82 -1.92 -7.88
C GLU A 54 -13.47 -1.49 -8.47
N ARG A 55 -13.49 -1.09 -9.75
CA ARG A 55 -12.32 -0.63 -10.48
C ARG A 55 -12.56 0.81 -10.94
N TYR A 56 -11.61 1.68 -10.60
CA TYR A 56 -11.66 3.11 -10.86
C TYR A 56 -10.61 3.47 -11.91
N ALA A 57 -11.00 4.18 -12.95
CA ALA A 57 -10.12 4.51 -14.06
C ALA A 57 -9.29 5.77 -13.79
N THR A 58 -9.81 6.69 -12.95
CA THR A 58 -9.15 7.96 -12.66
C THR A 58 -9.10 8.29 -11.15
N PRO A 59 -8.19 9.20 -10.74
CA PRO A 59 -8.16 9.70 -9.36
C PRO A 59 -9.47 10.33 -8.90
N GLU A 60 -10.15 11.09 -9.77
CA GLU A 60 -11.38 11.79 -9.42
C GLU A 60 -12.53 10.83 -9.09
N GLU A 61 -12.62 9.72 -9.83
CA GLU A 61 -13.58 8.65 -9.57
C GLU A 61 -13.30 7.99 -8.22
N LEU A 62 -12.03 7.67 -7.95
CA LEU A 62 -11.61 7.04 -6.70
C LEU A 62 -11.81 7.94 -5.49
N VAL A 63 -11.45 9.23 -5.58
CA VAL A 63 -11.69 10.23 -4.52
C VAL A 63 -13.17 10.29 -4.20
N SER A 64 -14.04 10.32 -5.23
CA SER A 64 -15.49 10.37 -5.03
C SER A 64 -16.01 9.14 -4.29
N ALA A 65 -15.44 7.96 -4.53
CA ALA A 65 -15.79 6.73 -3.83
C ALA A 65 -15.28 6.73 -2.38
N TRP A 66 -14.01 7.06 -2.16
CA TRP A 66 -13.43 7.09 -0.81
C TRP A 66 -14.07 8.14 0.09
N VAL A 67 -14.39 9.34 -0.42
CA VAL A 67 -15.12 10.34 0.38
C VAL A 67 -16.46 9.77 0.88
N LYS A 68 -17.19 9.03 0.03
CA LYS A 68 -18.46 8.40 0.42
C LYS A 68 -18.25 7.29 1.45
N GLN A 69 -17.28 6.40 1.23
CA GLN A 69 -17.02 5.27 2.13
C GLN A 69 -16.49 5.73 3.50
N LEU A 70 -15.53 6.66 3.51
CA LEU A 70 -14.87 7.13 4.74
C LEU A 70 -15.79 8.01 5.58
N ARG A 71 -16.72 8.77 4.98
CA ARG A 71 -17.73 9.52 5.75
C ARG A 71 -18.59 8.63 6.66
N LEU A 72 -18.73 7.34 6.32
CA LEU A 72 -19.47 6.36 7.10
C LEU A 72 -18.59 5.61 8.11
N LYS A 73 -17.26 5.71 8.00
CA LYS A 73 -16.29 5.05 8.88
C LYS A 73 -15.74 6.06 9.91
N ARG A 74 -15.64 5.66 11.18
CA ARG A 74 -14.92 6.45 12.21
C ARG A 74 -13.42 6.19 12.13
N THR A 75 -12.77 6.69 11.08
CA THR A 75 -11.34 6.48 10.86
C THR A 75 -10.47 7.14 11.93
N ASP A 76 -10.99 8.15 12.62
CA ASP A 76 -10.37 8.83 13.76
C ASP A 76 -10.09 7.89 14.96
N LEU A 77 -10.82 6.77 15.05
CA LEU A 77 -10.63 5.75 16.09
C LEU A 77 -9.69 4.61 15.66
N ILE A 78 -9.20 4.65 14.42
CA ILE A 78 -8.37 3.60 13.86
C ILE A 78 -6.89 3.99 13.97
N THR A 79 -6.07 3.09 14.52
CA THR A 79 -4.62 3.27 14.67
C THR A 79 -3.90 2.29 13.74
N LEU A 80 -2.95 2.80 12.96
CA LEU A 80 -2.01 1.97 12.22
C LEU A 80 -0.90 1.49 13.17
N TYR A 81 -0.92 0.22 13.54
CA TYR A 81 0.09 -0.36 14.44
C TYR A 81 1.37 -0.75 13.72
N ASP A 82 1.24 -1.36 12.54
CA ASP A 82 2.38 -1.83 11.76
C ASP A 82 2.02 -1.93 10.28
N VAL A 83 3.06 -1.96 9.43
CA VAL A 83 2.99 -2.23 8.01
C VAL A 83 4.03 -3.29 7.66
N GLU A 84 3.56 -4.48 7.30
CA GLU A 84 4.42 -5.57 6.86
C GLU A 84 4.44 -5.64 5.34
N VAL A 85 5.63 -5.66 4.74
CA VAL A 85 5.80 -5.70 3.29
C VAL A 85 6.35 -7.07 2.89
N MET A 86 5.72 -7.69 1.88
CA MET A 86 6.15 -8.99 1.39
C MET A 86 5.66 -9.26 -0.04
N PRO A 87 6.29 -10.17 -0.78
CA PRO A 87 5.77 -10.65 -2.06
C PRO A 87 4.36 -11.24 -1.92
N LEU A 88 3.56 -11.18 -2.97
CA LEU A 88 2.18 -11.67 -2.96
C LEU A 88 2.07 -13.13 -2.47
N GLU A 89 2.95 -14.02 -2.92
CA GLU A 89 2.93 -15.43 -2.51
C GLU A 89 3.14 -15.60 -0.99
N ALA A 90 4.00 -14.78 -0.38
CA ALA A 90 4.23 -14.81 1.06
C ALA A 90 3.00 -14.30 1.83
N MET A 91 2.36 -13.25 1.31
CA MET A 91 1.10 -12.73 1.87
C MET A 91 0.01 -13.80 1.81
N GLU A 92 -0.15 -14.48 0.67
CA GLU A 92 -1.16 -15.53 0.53
C GLU A 92 -0.94 -16.73 1.46
N LYS A 93 0.32 -17.09 1.74
CA LYS A 93 0.65 -18.13 2.73
C LYS A 93 0.34 -17.71 4.16
N LYS A 94 0.56 -16.42 4.49
CA LYS A 94 0.43 -15.91 5.86
C LYS A 94 -1.01 -15.48 6.21
N TYR A 95 -1.68 -14.82 5.28
CA TYR A 95 -3.01 -14.20 5.48
C TYR A 95 -4.12 -14.86 4.67
N GLY A 96 -3.79 -15.80 3.79
CA GLY A 96 -4.73 -16.41 2.85
C GLY A 96 -4.81 -15.64 1.54
N LYS A 97 -5.53 -16.21 0.56
CA LYS A 97 -5.61 -15.64 -0.79
C LYS A 97 -6.18 -14.23 -0.77
N ALA A 98 -5.62 -13.37 -1.62
CA ALA A 98 -6.22 -12.08 -1.90
C ALA A 98 -7.69 -12.26 -2.33
N PRO A 99 -8.63 -11.43 -1.86
CA PRO A 99 -10.02 -11.56 -2.25
C PRO A 99 -10.19 -11.56 -3.77
N ALA A 100 -10.91 -12.55 -4.31
CA ALA A 100 -11.13 -12.67 -5.76
C ALA A 100 -11.73 -11.38 -6.38
N ARG A 101 -12.47 -10.61 -5.57
CA ARG A 101 -13.04 -9.31 -5.91
C ARG A 101 -12.01 -8.25 -6.32
N LEU A 102 -10.75 -8.37 -5.90
CA LEU A 102 -9.69 -7.44 -6.31
C LEU A 102 -9.36 -7.55 -7.81
N GLY A 103 -9.84 -8.58 -8.51
CA GLY A 103 -9.78 -8.67 -9.98
C GLY A 103 -8.37 -8.54 -10.53
N LEU A 104 -7.36 -8.99 -9.77
CA LEU A 104 -5.96 -8.81 -10.11
C LEU A 104 -5.63 -9.66 -11.35
N ASP A 105 -5.55 -9.04 -12.53
CA ASP A 105 -4.96 -9.64 -13.74
C ASP A 105 -3.44 -9.67 -13.59
N LEU A 106 -2.95 -10.65 -12.81
CA LEU A 106 -1.53 -10.80 -12.50
C LEU A 106 -0.85 -11.60 -13.59
N ARG A 107 -0.50 -10.91 -14.68
CA ARG A 107 0.33 -11.50 -15.74
C ARG A 107 1.68 -11.99 -15.20
N ASN A 108 2.26 -11.24 -14.26
CA ASN A 108 3.52 -11.55 -13.57
C ASN A 108 3.35 -11.41 -12.04
N PRO A 109 2.87 -12.43 -11.33
CA PRO A 109 2.64 -12.36 -9.89
C PRO A 109 3.93 -12.23 -9.07
N LYS A 110 5.10 -12.56 -9.65
CA LYS A 110 6.41 -12.46 -9.00
C LYS A 110 6.89 -11.02 -8.79
N ASP A 111 6.37 -10.09 -9.59
CA ASP A 111 6.72 -8.67 -9.50
C ASP A 111 5.70 -7.90 -8.63
N VAL A 112 4.80 -8.64 -7.97
CA VAL A 112 3.74 -8.09 -7.12
C VAL A 112 4.16 -8.15 -5.68
N TRP A 113 4.17 -6.98 -5.07
CA TRP A 113 4.42 -6.80 -3.66
C TRP A 113 3.13 -6.41 -2.95
N THR A 114 3.08 -6.67 -1.67
CA THR A 114 1.95 -6.33 -0.82
C THR A 114 2.44 -5.61 0.42
N ALA A 115 1.65 -4.65 0.89
CA ALA A 115 1.83 -4.03 2.18
C ALA A 115 0.58 -4.27 3.02
N VAL A 116 0.72 -5.00 4.12
CA VAL A 116 -0.36 -5.34 5.05
C VAL A 116 -0.28 -4.40 6.25
N GLY A 117 -1.19 -3.44 6.31
CA GLY A 117 -1.37 -2.53 7.43
C GLY A 117 -2.23 -3.18 8.52
N ASN A 118 -1.78 -3.12 9.77
CA ASN A 118 -2.60 -3.48 10.92
C ASN A 118 -3.36 -2.25 11.43
N LEU A 119 -4.63 -2.14 11.02
CA LEU A 119 -5.56 -1.08 11.39
C LEU A 119 -6.39 -1.52 12.61
N SER A 120 -5.94 -1.17 13.81
CA SER A 120 -6.62 -1.53 15.08
C SER A 120 -6.95 -3.02 15.21
N GLY A 121 -6.05 -3.91 14.77
CA GLY A 121 -6.23 -5.37 14.81
C GLY A 121 -6.87 -5.96 13.55
N ARG A 122 -7.18 -5.15 12.53
CA ARG A 122 -7.73 -5.60 11.25
C ARG A 122 -6.71 -5.42 10.13
N PRO A 123 -6.50 -6.43 9.27
CA PRO A 123 -5.58 -6.30 8.15
C PRO A 123 -6.21 -5.47 7.03
N ALA A 124 -5.50 -4.45 6.56
CA ALA A 124 -5.75 -3.78 5.30
C ALA A 124 -4.58 -4.02 4.36
N VAL A 125 -4.84 -4.28 3.09
CA VAL A 125 -3.83 -4.72 2.13
C VAL A 125 -3.77 -3.74 0.97
N LEU A 126 -2.59 -3.17 0.73
CA LEU A 126 -2.24 -2.48 -0.50
C LEU A 126 -1.44 -3.43 -1.40
N VAL A 127 -1.75 -3.42 -2.70
CA VAL A 127 -1.06 -4.25 -3.69
C VAL A 127 -0.27 -3.36 -4.64
N TYR A 128 1.02 -3.69 -4.78
CA TYR A 128 2.02 -2.93 -5.51
C TYR A 128 2.52 -3.71 -6.71
N ARG A 129 2.85 -2.97 -7.77
CA ARG A 129 3.64 -3.49 -8.89
C ARG A 129 4.63 -2.44 -9.34
N GLN A 130 5.66 -2.88 -10.03
CA GLN A 130 6.61 -1.96 -10.64
C GLN A 130 5.93 -1.12 -11.73
N TYR A 131 6.16 0.19 -11.69
CA TYR A 131 5.76 1.16 -12.69
C TYR A 131 6.94 2.10 -12.96
N ARG A 132 7.58 1.93 -14.11
CA ARG A 132 8.87 2.56 -14.43
C ARG A 132 9.92 2.14 -13.38
N ASP A 133 10.50 3.10 -12.67
CA ASP A 133 11.57 2.88 -11.70
C ASP A 133 11.07 2.84 -10.25
N GLU A 134 9.74 2.85 -10.04
CA GLU A 134 9.10 2.89 -8.72
C GLU A 134 8.08 1.75 -8.55
N PHE A 135 7.73 1.43 -7.31
CA PHE A 135 6.58 0.59 -7.00
C PHE A 135 5.40 1.48 -6.64
N ARG A 136 4.24 1.24 -7.27
CA ARG A 136 3.01 1.98 -6.97
C ARG A 136 1.86 1.06 -6.65
N ALA A 137 1.05 1.47 -5.68
CA ALA A 137 -0.16 0.75 -5.31
C ALA A 137 -1.20 0.85 -6.43
N PHE A 138 -1.78 -0.28 -6.82
CA PHE A 138 -2.84 -0.36 -7.82
C PHE A 138 -4.10 -1.08 -7.31
N ALA A 139 -4.08 -1.56 -6.07
CA ALA A 139 -5.26 -2.07 -5.40
C ALA A 139 -5.21 -1.90 -3.87
N TYR A 140 -6.38 -1.82 -3.24
CA TYR A 140 -6.59 -1.75 -1.79
C TYR A 140 -7.77 -2.61 -1.34
N THR A 141 -7.64 -3.26 -0.17
CA THR A 141 -8.78 -3.85 0.55
C THR A 141 -8.63 -3.79 2.07
N ASP A 142 -9.73 -3.66 2.83
CA ASP A 142 -9.77 -3.66 4.32
C ASP A 142 -10.96 -4.42 4.95
#